data_AF-A0A380E4X8-F1
#
_entry.id   AF-A0A380E4X8-F1
#
_cell.length_a   1.000
_cell.length_b   1.000
_cell.length_c   1.000
_cell.angle_alpha   90.00
_cell.angle_beta   90.00
_cell.angle_gamma   90.00
#
_symmetry.space_group_name_H-M   'P 1'
#
loop_
_entity.id
_entity.type
_entity.pdbx_description
1 polymer ?
#
loop_
_entity_poly.entity_id
_entity_poly.type
_entity_poly.pdbx_seq_one_letter_code
_entity_poly.pdbx_strand_id
1 'polypeptide(L)'
;MYYSIYVSNKRQIIEKAIERKNEIETLPFDQNLAQLSKLNLKGETKTKYDAMKKDNVESTNKYLAPVEEKIHNAEALLDKFSFNASQSEIDDANELMDSYEQSYQQQLEDVNEIIALYKDNDELYDKCKVDYREMKRDVLANRHQFGEAASLLETEIEKFEPRLEQYEVLKADGNYVQAHNHIAALNEQMKQLRSYMEEIPELIRETQKELPGQFQDLKYGCRDLKVEGYDLDHVKVDSTLQSLKNRA
;
A
#
# COMPACT_ATOMS: atom_id res chain seq x y z
N MET A 1 56.96 -30.03 2.54
CA MET A 1 56.44 -28.81 3.20
C MET A 1 55.26 -28.20 2.45
N TYR A 2 55.38 -27.85 1.16
CA TYR A 2 54.29 -27.25 0.37
C TYR A 2 52.97 -28.05 0.34
N TYR A 3 53.04 -29.38 0.22
CA TYR A 3 51.84 -30.22 0.13
C TYR A 3 51.03 -30.27 1.44
N SER A 4 51.72 -30.26 2.59
CA SER A 4 51.08 -30.21 3.91
C SER A 4 50.38 -28.88 4.17
N ILE A 5 50.96 -27.77 3.66
CA ILE A 5 50.36 -26.43 3.75
C ILE A 5 49.11 -26.36 2.85
N TYR A 6 49.17 -26.95 1.66
CA TYR A 6 48.04 -26.96 0.72
C TYR A 6 46.84 -27.76 1.24
N VAL A 7 47.07 -28.94 1.81
CA VAL A 7 46.02 -29.76 2.44
C VAL A 7 45.44 -29.04 3.68
N SER A 8 46.29 -28.39 4.48
CA SER A 8 45.85 -27.61 5.64
C SER A 8 44.93 -26.44 5.24
N ASN A 9 45.26 -25.73 4.14
CA ASN A 9 44.40 -24.66 3.62
C ASN A 9 43.06 -25.20 3.11
N LYS A 10 43.04 -26.37 2.45
CA LYS A 10 41.79 -26.98 1.99
C LYS A 10 40.91 -27.46 3.13
N ARG A 11 41.48 -27.99 4.22
CA ARG A 11 40.72 -28.31 5.44
C ARG A 11 40.07 -27.08 6.08
N GLN A 12 40.78 -25.94 6.13
CA GLN A 12 40.20 -24.70 6.64
C GLN A 12 38.98 -24.23 5.83
N ILE A 13 38.95 -24.48 4.51
CA ILE A 13 37.78 -24.13 3.69
C ILE A 13 36.56 -24.98 4.07
N ILE A 14 36.78 -26.27 4.36
CA ILE A 14 35.72 -27.18 4.82
C ILE A 14 35.25 -26.80 6.23
N GLU A 15 36.18 -26.52 7.15
CA GLU A 15 35.86 -26.05 8.50
C GLU A 15 35.01 -24.78 8.47
N LYS A 16 35.34 -23.81 7.62
CA LYS A 16 34.52 -22.61 7.41
C LYS A 16 33.12 -22.92 6.88
N ALA A 17 32.98 -23.90 5.99
CA ALA A 17 31.66 -24.32 5.50
C ALA A 17 30.83 -24.98 6.61
N ILE A 18 31.45 -25.74 7.50
CA ILE A 18 30.79 -26.33 8.69
C ILE A 18 30.37 -25.24 9.67
N GLU A 19 31.26 -24.29 9.98
CA GLU A 19 30.94 -23.13 10.83
C GLU A 19 29.75 -22.37 10.26
N ARG A 20 29.78 -22.05 8.97
CA ARG A 20 28.67 -21.37 8.28
C ARG A 20 27.38 -22.17 8.35
N LYS A 21 27.41 -23.49 8.09
CA LYS A 21 26.22 -24.38 8.21
C LYS A 21 25.60 -24.28 9.61
N ASN A 22 26.42 -24.37 10.65
CA ASN A 22 25.96 -24.30 12.03
C ASN A 22 25.38 -22.91 12.37
N GLU A 23 25.95 -21.84 11.83
CA GLU A 23 25.41 -20.48 11.99
C GLU A 23 24.04 -20.35 11.31
N ILE A 24 23.89 -20.79 10.06
CA ILE A 24 22.63 -20.69 9.33
C ILE A 24 21.53 -21.59 9.90
N GLU A 25 21.89 -22.74 10.49
CA GLU A 25 20.97 -23.61 11.24
C GLU A 25 20.30 -22.88 12.42
N THR A 26 20.99 -21.89 12.99
CA THR A 26 20.47 -21.08 14.11
C THR A 26 19.68 -19.85 13.68
N LEU A 27 19.45 -19.65 12.37
CA LEU A 27 18.67 -18.51 11.88
C LEU A 27 17.25 -18.52 12.48
N PRO A 28 16.77 -17.39 13.03
CA PRO A 28 15.57 -17.37 13.85
C PRO A 28 14.28 -17.27 13.01
N PHE A 29 14.06 -18.23 12.10
CA PHE A 29 12.84 -18.34 11.28
C PHE A 29 11.56 -18.33 12.12
N ASP A 30 11.57 -19.05 13.25
CA ASP A 30 10.41 -19.13 14.15
C ASP A 30 10.16 -17.81 14.90
N GLN A 31 11.20 -17.08 15.28
CA GLN A 31 11.04 -15.79 15.97
C GLN A 31 10.45 -14.74 15.03
N ASN A 32 10.85 -14.78 13.75
CA ASN A 32 10.28 -13.95 12.70
C ASN A 32 8.78 -14.24 12.54
N LEU A 33 8.40 -15.52 12.38
CA LEU A 33 6.99 -15.91 12.29
C LEU A 33 6.19 -15.61 13.57
N ALA A 34 6.83 -15.66 14.74
CA ALA A 34 6.20 -15.28 16.00
C ALA A 34 5.83 -13.78 16.06
N GLN A 35 6.34 -12.93 15.16
CA GLN A 35 5.85 -11.56 15.05
C GLN A 35 4.43 -11.53 14.48
N LEU A 36 4.13 -12.37 13.49
CA LEU A 36 2.79 -12.51 12.92
C LEU A 36 1.79 -13.08 13.93
N SER A 37 2.24 -13.88 14.90
CA SER A 37 1.36 -14.41 15.95
C SER A 37 0.91 -13.36 16.98
N LYS A 38 1.58 -12.20 17.04
CA LYS A 38 1.12 -11.04 17.82
C LYS A 38 -0.06 -10.32 17.15
N LEU A 39 -0.31 -10.60 15.87
CA LEU A 39 -1.44 -10.07 15.11
C LEU A 39 -2.63 -11.03 15.17
N ASN A 40 -3.72 -10.68 14.49
CA ASN A 40 -4.89 -11.56 14.37
C ASN A 40 -4.56 -12.73 13.43
N LEU A 41 -4.12 -13.84 14.01
CA LEU A 41 -3.73 -15.07 13.32
C LEU A 41 -4.95 -15.88 12.80
N LYS A 42 -5.75 -15.23 11.95
CA LYS A 42 -6.95 -15.78 11.30
C LYS A 42 -6.94 -15.42 9.81
N GLY A 43 -7.85 -16.01 9.04
CA GLY A 43 -8.07 -15.66 7.64
C GLY A 43 -6.80 -15.70 6.77
N GLU A 44 -6.56 -14.61 6.06
CA GLU A 44 -5.39 -14.43 5.19
C GLU A 44 -4.07 -14.48 5.96
N THR A 45 -4.00 -13.90 7.16
CA THR A 45 -2.80 -13.91 8.01
C THR A 45 -2.39 -15.32 8.39
N LYS A 46 -3.36 -16.16 8.77
CA LYS A 46 -3.11 -17.58 9.06
C LYS A 46 -2.67 -18.35 7.82
N THR A 47 -3.29 -18.07 6.69
CA THR A 47 -2.93 -18.72 5.42
C THR A 47 -1.49 -18.42 5.03
N LYS A 48 -1.07 -17.15 5.13
CA LYS A 48 0.33 -16.74 4.90
C LYS A 48 1.29 -17.35 5.92
N TYR A 49 0.94 -17.35 7.21
CA TYR A 49 1.76 -17.98 8.26
C TYR A 49 1.98 -19.48 8.02
N ASP A 50 0.91 -20.22 7.70
CA ASP A 50 0.97 -21.65 7.43
C ASP A 50 1.76 -21.94 6.14
N ALA A 51 1.63 -21.09 5.11
CA ALA A 51 2.42 -21.17 3.89
C ALA A 51 3.91 -20.94 4.16
N MET A 52 4.28 -19.90 4.90
CA MET A 52 5.68 -19.62 5.25
C MET A 52 6.30 -20.74 6.09
N LYS A 53 5.53 -21.34 7.02
CA LYS A 53 6.00 -22.53 7.74
C LYS A 53 6.30 -23.70 6.79
N LYS A 54 5.44 -23.93 5.81
CA LYS A 54 5.64 -24.98 4.82
C LYS A 54 6.88 -24.68 3.95
N ASP A 55 7.02 -23.43 3.51
CA ASP A 55 8.16 -22.99 2.70
C ASP A 55 9.48 -23.10 3.47
N ASN A 56 9.49 -22.86 4.79
CA ASN A 56 10.65 -23.08 5.64
C ASN A 56 11.05 -24.56 5.71
N VAL A 57 10.07 -25.46 5.86
CA VAL A 57 10.33 -26.92 5.86
C VAL A 57 10.85 -27.36 4.50
N GLU A 58 10.26 -26.87 3.41
CA GLU A 58 10.72 -27.17 2.05
C GLU A 58 12.13 -26.64 1.81
N SER A 59 12.42 -25.39 2.21
CA SER A 59 13.74 -24.77 2.09
C SER A 59 14.79 -25.51 2.92
N THR A 60 14.43 -25.96 4.12
CA THR A 60 15.31 -26.77 4.98
C THR A 60 15.65 -28.10 4.32
N ASN A 61 14.66 -28.80 3.78
CA ASN A 61 14.88 -30.10 3.12
C ASN A 61 15.62 -29.96 1.78
N LYS A 62 15.41 -28.87 1.05
CA LYS A 62 15.95 -28.66 -0.29
C LYS A 62 17.35 -28.05 -0.28
N TYR A 63 17.60 -27.10 0.62
CA TYR A 63 18.84 -26.33 0.64
C TYR A 63 19.75 -26.73 1.79
N LEU A 64 19.23 -26.90 3.01
CA LEU A 64 20.07 -27.17 4.18
C LEU A 64 20.44 -28.65 4.34
N ALA A 65 19.49 -29.57 4.16
CA ALA A 65 19.75 -31.01 4.34
C ALA A 65 20.86 -31.58 3.41
N PRO A 66 20.96 -31.19 2.12
CA PRO A 66 22.01 -31.71 1.24
C PRO A 66 23.41 -31.17 1.55
N VAL A 67 23.53 -30.03 2.27
CA VAL A 67 24.83 -29.41 2.59
C VAL A 67 25.70 -30.34 3.42
N GLU A 68 25.10 -31.10 4.34
CA GLU A 68 25.85 -32.05 5.18
C GLU A 68 26.49 -33.18 4.36
N GLU A 69 25.75 -33.72 3.39
CA GLU A 69 26.27 -34.72 2.47
C GLU A 69 27.39 -34.14 1.58
N LYS A 70 27.20 -32.92 1.07
CA LYS A 70 28.20 -32.20 0.27
C LYS A 70 29.50 -31.97 1.02
N ILE A 71 29.43 -31.52 2.27
CA ILE A 71 30.60 -31.33 3.14
C ILE A 71 31.31 -32.67 3.39
N HIS A 72 30.57 -33.73 3.74
CA HIS A 72 31.15 -35.06 3.97
C HIS A 72 31.82 -35.62 2.69
N ASN A 73 31.20 -35.43 1.52
CA ASN A 73 31.79 -35.81 0.25
C ASN A 73 33.08 -35.02 -0.06
N ALA A 74 33.10 -33.72 0.26
CA ALA A 74 34.28 -32.88 0.09
C ALA A 74 35.45 -33.35 0.96
N GLU A 75 35.21 -33.77 2.21
CA GLU A 75 36.22 -34.35 3.09
C GLU A 75 36.79 -35.66 2.53
N ALA A 76 35.90 -36.58 2.10
CA ALA A 76 36.31 -37.86 1.53
C ALA A 76 37.12 -37.70 0.22
N LEU A 77 36.78 -36.70 -0.60
CA LEU A 77 37.53 -36.36 -1.82
C LEU A 77 38.87 -35.70 -1.51
N LEU A 78 38.93 -34.88 -0.46
CA LEU A 78 40.17 -34.26 0.01
C LEU A 78 41.17 -35.32 0.51
N ASP A 79 40.70 -36.31 1.26
CA ASP A 79 41.52 -37.43 1.75
C ASP A 79 42.04 -38.32 0.61
N LYS A 80 41.32 -38.39 -0.52
CA LYS A 80 41.75 -39.06 -1.76
C LYS A 80 42.64 -38.19 -2.66
N PHE A 81 43.03 -36.99 -2.22
CA PHE A 81 43.81 -35.99 -2.97
C PHE A 81 43.11 -35.43 -4.23
N SER A 82 41.79 -35.54 -4.33
CA SER A 82 40.98 -34.99 -5.42
C SER A 82 40.58 -33.54 -5.15
N PHE A 83 41.54 -32.62 -5.17
CA PHE A 83 41.35 -31.23 -4.72
C PHE A 83 40.29 -30.43 -5.49
N ASN A 84 40.22 -30.58 -6.81
CA ASN A 84 39.27 -29.82 -7.63
C ASN A 84 37.82 -30.30 -7.40
N ALA A 85 37.63 -31.61 -7.24
CA ALA A 85 36.33 -32.18 -6.95
C ALA A 85 35.87 -31.80 -5.54
N SER A 86 36.76 -31.87 -4.54
CA SER A 86 36.48 -31.40 -3.17
C SER A 86 36.09 -29.92 -3.15
N GLN A 87 36.77 -29.06 -3.92
CA GLN A 87 36.40 -27.66 -4.04
C GLN A 87 35.00 -27.48 -4.65
N SER A 88 34.68 -28.21 -5.73
CA SER A 88 33.37 -28.14 -6.37
C SER A 88 32.24 -28.51 -5.41
N GLU A 89 32.41 -29.55 -4.59
CA GLU A 89 31.39 -29.93 -3.60
C GLU A 89 31.19 -28.84 -2.52
N ILE A 90 32.26 -28.12 -2.15
CA ILE A 90 32.15 -26.98 -1.22
C ILE A 90 31.52 -25.76 -1.90
N ASP A 91 31.81 -25.51 -3.17
CA ASP A 91 31.18 -24.43 -3.93
C ASP A 91 29.67 -24.70 -4.05
N ASP A 92 29.27 -25.93 -4.37
CA ASP A 92 27.86 -26.37 -4.38
C ASP A 92 27.22 -26.21 -2.99
N ALA A 93 27.93 -26.59 -1.91
CA ALA A 93 27.44 -26.43 -0.55
C ALA A 93 27.20 -24.94 -0.20
N ASN A 94 28.11 -24.06 -0.62
CA ASN A 94 27.95 -22.62 -0.41
C ASN A 94 26.77 -22.06 -1.21
N GLU A 95 26.55 -22.49 -2.46
CA GLU A 95 25.40 -22.03 -3.26
C GLU A 95 24.06 -22.47 -2.64
N LEU A 96 24.01 -23.68 -2.06
CA LEU A 96 22.84 -24.13 -1.31
C LEU A 96 22.63 -23.30 -0.03
N MET A 97 23.69 -22.99 0.70
CA MET A 97 23.63 -22.12 1.88
C MET A 97 23.20 -20.69 1.53
N ASP A 98 23.70 -20.12 0.41
CA ASP A 98 23.29 -18.82 -0.11
C ASP A 98 21.78 -18.80 -0.42
N SER A 99 21.27 -19.86 -1.04
CA SER A 99 19.85 -20.01 -1.34
C SER A 99 19.00 -20.10 -0.06
N TYR A 100 19.51 -20.78 0.98
CA TYR A 100 18.84 -20.87 2.27
C TYR A 100 18.81 -19.51 3.00
N GLU A 101 19.93 -18.79 3.03
CA GLU A 101 20.00 -17.43 3.58
C GLU A 101 19.08 -16.47 2.83
N GLN A 102 19.00 -16.56 1.50
CA GLN A 102 18.08 -15.77 0.70
C GLN A 102 16.62 -16.06 1.04
N SER A 103 16.26 -17.33 1.29
CA SER A 103 14.91 -17.70 1.74
C SER A 103 14.56 -17.07 3.09
N TYR A 104 15.54 -16.97 4.01
CA TYR A 104 15.37 -16.28 5.29
C TYR A 104 15.16 -14.78 5.10
N GLN A 105 15.95 -14.13 4.24
CA GLN A 105 15.78 -12.71 3.93
C GLN A 105 14.41 -12.42 3.30
N GLN A 106 13.97 -13.25 2.37
CA GLN A 106 12.63 -13.12 1.78
C GLN A 106 11.54 -13.25 2.85
N GLN A 107 11.69 -14.21 3.77
CA GLN A 107 10.75 -14.38 4.87
C GLN A 107 10.71 -13.14 5.79
N LEU A 108 11.86 -12.50 6.07
CA LEU A 108 11.91 -11.25 6.83
C LEU A 108 11.19 -10.12 6.10
N GLU A 109 11.39 -9.99 4.79
CA GLU A 109 10.72 -8.99 3.98
C GLU A 109 9.20 -9.19 3.95
N ASP A 110 8.73 -10.41 3.69
CA ASP A 110 7.31 -10.76 3.69
C ASP A 110 6.64 -10.48 5.06
N VAL A 111 7.30 -10.82 6.18
CA VAL A 111 6.74 -10.53 7.51
C VAL A 111 6.70 -9.02 7.77
N ASN A 112 7.75 -8.30 7.42
CA ASN A 112 7.80 -6.84 7.58
C ASN A 112 6.74 -6.15 6.72
N GLU A 113 6.50 -6.62 5.49
CA GLU A 113 5.45 -6.12 4.61
C GLU A 113 4.07 -6.30 5.25
N ILE A 114 3.79 -7.48 5.81
CA ILE A 114 2.52 -7.72 6.51
C ILE A 114 2.37 -6.76 7.69
N ILE A 115 3.41 -6.62 8.54
CA ILE A 115 3.37 -5.71 9.69
C ILE A 115 3.15 -4.26 9.24
N ALA A 116 3.83 -3.83 8.17
CA ALA A 116 3.67 -2.51 7.60
C ALA A 116 2.24 -2.28 7.09
N LEU A 117 1.66 -3.25 6.37
CA LEU A 117 0.27 -3.17 5.91
C LEU A 117 -0.71 -3.07 7.08
N TYR A 118 -0.52 -3.83 8.15
CA TYR A 118 -1.35 -3.71 9.35
C TYR A 118 -1.29 -2.31 9.97
N LYS A 119 -0.09 -1.72 10.03
CA LYS A 119 0.12 -0.37 10.54
C LYS A 119 -0.52 0.67 9.63
N ASP A 120 -0.27 0.60 8.33
CA ASP A 120 -0.82 1.54 7.34
C ASP A 120 -2.35 1.47 7.29
N ASN A 121 -2.92 0.27 7.43
CA ASN A 121 -4.37 0.08 7.52
C ASN A 121 -4.97 0.82 8.72
N ASP A 122 -4.30 0.75 9.87
CA ASP A 122 -4.75 1.43 11.08
C ASP A 122 -4.61 2.95 11.00
N GLU A 123 -3.51 3.44 10.42
CA GLU A 123 -3.32 4.88 10.15
C GLU A 123 -4.38 5.41 9.18
N LEU A 124 -4.67 4.68 8.09
CA LEU A 124 -5.73 5.03 7.16
C LEU A 124 -7.11 4.98 7.81
N TYR A 125 -7.37 3.99 8.66
CA TYR A 125 -8.65 3.87 9.37
C TYR A 125 -8.88 5.03 10.34
N ASP A 126 -7.85 5.40 11.12
CA ASP A 126 -7.93 6.55 12.02
C ASP A 126 -8.14 7.86 11.24
N LYS A 127 -7.45 8.02 10.11
CA LYS A 127 -7.66 9.16 9.22
C LYS A 127 -9.09 9.20 8.67
N CYS A 128 -9.60 8.10 8.12
CA CYS A 128 -10.97 8.01 7.60
C CYS A 128 -12.02 8.30 8.69
N LYS A 129 -11.81 7.87 9.94
CA LYS A 129 -12.70 8.21 11.05
C LYS A 129 -12.72 9.71 11.35
N VAL A 130 -11.56 10.36 11.31
CA VAL A 130 -11.46 11.82 11.50
C VAL A 130 -12.14 12.53 10.35
N ASP A 131 -11.82 12.16 9.11
CA ASP A 131 -12.41 12.75 7.90
C ASP A 131 -13.95 12.60 7.90
N TYR A 132 -14.48 11.43 8.28
CA TYR A 132 -15.92 11.20 8.37
C TYR A 132 -16.59 12.17 9.35
N ARG A 133 -16.00 12.34 10.54
CA ARG A 133 -16.53 13.26 11.57
C ARG A 133 -16.45 14.71 11.13
N GLU A 134 -15.35 15.11 10.48
CA GLU A 134 -15.17 16.46 9.97
C GLU A 134 -16.16 16.78 8.86
N MET A 135 -16.28 15.90 7.86
CA MET A 135 -17.20 16.07 6.74
C MET A 135 -18.66 16.13 7.22
N LYS A 136 -19.05 15.21 8.13
CA LYS A 136 -20.39 15.22 8.74
C LYS A 136 -20.66 16.52 9.49
N ARG A 137 -19.69 17.00 10.29
CA ARG A 137 -19.81 18.26 11.02
C ARG A 137 -19.94 19.45 10.06
N ASP A 138 -19.14 19.46 9.00
CA ASP A 138 -19.09 20.56 8.04
C ASP A 138 -20.41 20.68 7.26
N VAL A 139 -20.95 19.57 6.76
CA VAL A 139 -22.27 19.57 6.10
C VAL A 139 -23.39 20.03 7.05
N LEU A 140 -23.37 19.58 8.31
CA LEU A 140 -24.38 19.99 9.30
C LEU A 140 -24.27 21.48 9.68
N ALA A 141 -23.05 22.00 9.84
CA ALA A 141 -22.82 23.39 10.23
C ALA A 141 -23.05 24.37 9.06
N ASN A 142 -22.59 24.00 7.87
CA ASN A 142 -22.63 24.83 6.67
C ASN A 142 -23.70 24.39 5.67
N ARG A 143 -24.77 23.72 6.14
CA ARG A 143 -25.86 23.19 5.31
C ARG A 143 -26.41 24.18 4.28
N HIS A 144 -26.51 25.45 4.67
CA HIS A 144 -26.97 26.55 3.83
C HIS A 144 -26.03 26.87 2.65
N GLN A 145 -24.72 26.64 2.79
CA GLN A 145 -23.73 26.86 1.72
C GLN A 145 -23.80 25.80 0.63
N PHE A 146 -24.20 24.58 1.00
CA PHE A 146 -24.35 23.45 0.06
C PHE A 146 -25.71 23.44 -0.67
N GLY A 147 -26.67 24.25 -0.24
CA GLY A 147 -27.99 24.36 -0.90
C GLY A 147 -28.73 23.02 -1.03
N GLU A 148 -29.21 22.71 -2.23
CA GLU A 148 -29.92 21.46 -2.52
C GLU A 148 -29.03 20.21 -2.47
N ALA A 149 -27.72 20.36 -2.67
CA ALA A 149 -26.76 19.26 -2.62
C ALA A 149 -26.50 18.76 -1.18
N ALA A 150 -26.87 19.55 -0.17
CA ALA A 150 -26.63 19.21 1.24
C ALA A 150 -27.24 17.86 1.64
N SER A 151 -28.48 17.57 1.21
CA SER A 151 -29.17 16.32 1.53
C SER A 151 -28.50 15.10 0.87
N LEU A 152 -27.98 15.27 -0.35
CA LEU A 152 -27.23 14.21 -1.05
C LEU A 152 -25.89 13.96 -0.36
N LEU A 153 -25.18 15.02 0.01
CA LEU A 153 -23.93 14.96 0.78
C LEU A 153 -24.12 14.25 2.13
N GLU A 154 -25.16 14.60 2.91
CA GLU A 154 -25.50 13.90 4.17
C GLU A 154 -25.68 12.40 3.93
N THR A 155 -26.45 12.03 2.91
CA THR A 155 -26.74 10.62 2.58
C THR A 155 -25.49 9.85 2.15
N GLU A 156 -24.62 10.45 1.34
CA GLU A 156 -23.35 9.83 0.93
C GLU A 156 -22.38 9.68 2.10
N ILE A 157 -22.29 10.69 2.98
CA ILE A 157 -21.45 10.62 4.17
C ILE A 157 -21.92 9.51 5.12
N GLU A 158 -23.23 9.35 5.32
CA GLU A 158 -23.80 8.27 6.16
C GLU A 158 -23.44 6.86 5.65
N LYS A 159 -23.23 6.68 4.34
CA LYS A 159 -22.78 5.39 3.78
C LYS A 159 -21.35 5.02 4.17
N PHE A 160 -20.54 5.95 4.66
CA PHE A 160 -19.18 5.64 5.09
C PHE A 160 -19.14 4.93 6.45
N GLU A 161 -20.11 5.16 7.33
CA GLU A 161 -20.20 4.52 8.65
C GLU A 161 -20.24 2.98 8.58
N PRO A 162 -21.15 2.34 7.82
CA PRO A 162 -21.16 0.88 7.70
C PRO A 162 -19.89 0.35 7.02
N ARG A 163 -19.18 1.16 6.22
CA ARG A 163 -17.92 0.75 5.61
C ARG A 163 -16.75 0.80 6.60
N LEU A 164 -16.76 1.74 7.54
CA LEU A 164 -15.80 1.74 8.65
C LEU A 164 -16.02 0.52 9.55
N GLU A 165 -17.27 0.13 9.80
CA GLU A 165 -17.58 -1.11 10.53
C GLU A 165 -17.12 -2.37 9.78
N GLN A 166 -17.31 -2.42 8.46
CA GLN A 166 -16.80 -3.51 7.62
C GLN A 166 -15.28 -3.68 7.71
N TYR A 167 -14.52 -2.58 7.80
CA TYR A 167 -13.08 -2.63 8.02
C TYR A 167 -12.73 -3.33 9.34
N GLU A 168 -13.42 -3.00 10.44
CA GLU A 168 -13.17 -3.63 11.74
C GLU A 168 -13.43 -5.13 11.70
N VAL A 169 -14.48 -5.57 10.99
CA VAL A 169 -14.79 -7.00 10.78
C VAL A 169 -13.66 -7.68 9.99
N LEU A 170 -13.23 -7.11 8.86
CA LEU A 170 -12.15 -7.66 8.04
C LEU A 170 -10.83 -7.76 8.83
N LYS A 171 -10.53 -6.75 9.65
CA LYS A 171 -9.37 -6.73 10.55
C LYS A 171 -9.48 -7.80 11.64
N ALA A 172 -10.66 -7.99 12.23
CA ALA A 172 -10.92 -9.00 13.25
C ALA A 172 -10.82 -10.44 12.69
N ASP A 173 -11.20 -10.62 11.43
CA ASP A 173 -11.08 -11.88 10.71
C ASP A 173 -9.65 -12.18 10.22
N GLY A 174 -8.73 -11.21 10.34
CA GLY A 174 -7.33 -11.36 9.92
C GLY A 174 -7.12 -11.27 8.41
N ASN A 175 -8.07 -10.66 7.69
CA ASN A 175 -8.02 -10.45 6.24
C ASN A 175 -7.39 -9.08 5.93
N TYR A 176 -6.08 -8.96 6.18
CA TYR A 176 -5.36 -7.69 6.12
C TYR A 176 -5.27 -7.10 4.70
N VAL A 177 -5.27 -7.94 3.66
CA VAL A 177 -5.22 -7.48 2.26
C VAL A 177 -6.56 -6.89 1.85
N GLN A 178 -7.65 -7.59 2.20
CA GLN A 178 -9.01 -7.07 1.97
C GLN A 178 -9.28 -5.80 2.76
N ALA A 179 -8.84 -5.77 4.03
CA ALA A 179 -8.94 -4.59 4.87
C ALA A 179 -8.20 -3.40 4.26
N HIS A 180 -6.99 -3.61 3.73
CA HIS A 180 -6.20 -2.58 3.04
C HIS A 180 -6.93 -2.02 1.81
N ASN A 181 -7.35 -2.90 0.91
CA ASN A 181 -8.04 -2.49 -0.31
C ASN A 181 -9.34 -1.74 -0.01
N HIS A 182 -10.09 -2.21 1.01
CA HIS A 182 -11.34 -1.58 1.42
C HIS A 182 -11.11 -0.19 2.03
N ILE A 183 -10.14 -0.03 2.93
CA ILE A 183 -9.87 1.25 3.57
C ILE A 183 -9.22 2.26 2.60
N ALA A 184 -8.36 1.79 1.70
CA ALA A 184 -7.78 2.61 0.64
C ALA A 184 -8.86 3.13 -0.32
N ALA A 185 -9.79 2.26 -0.75
CA ALA A 185 -10.92 2.66 -1.59
C ALA A 185 -11.87 3.62 -0.86
N LEU A 186 -12.09 3.43 0.44
CA LEU A 186 -12.90 4.35 1.26
C LEU A 186 -12.24 5.73 1.34
N ASN A 187 -10.95 5.78 1.70
CA ASN A 187 -10.17 7.02 1.77
C ASN A 187 -10.20 7.79 0.44
N GLU A 188 -10.08 7.11 -0.69
CA GLU A 188 -10.11 7.77 -2.00
C GLU A 188 -11.49 8.36 -2.32
N GLN A 189 -12.57 7.64 -2.01
CA GLN A 189 -13.92 8.18 -2.16
C GLN A 189 -14.20 9.36 -1.23
N MET A 190 -13.68 9.33 0.00
CA MET A 190 -13.79 10.45 0.94
C MET A 190 -13.03 11.68 0.45
N LYS A 191 -11.84 11.52 -0.14
CA LYS A 191 -11.12 12.63 -0.77
C LYS A 191 -11.88 13.24 -1.94
N GLN A 192 -12.46 12.41 -2.81
CA GLN A 192 -13.28 12.90 -3.93
C GLN A 192 -14.49 13.67 -3.42
N LEU A 193 -15.19 13.15 -2.41
CA LEU A 193 -16.32 13.84 -1.82
C LEU A 193 -15.92 15.14 -1.13
N ARG A 194 -14.74 15.18 -0.50
CA ARG A 194 -14.17 16.41 0.08
C ARG A 194 -13.88 17.46 -1.00
N SER A 195 -13.34 17.06 -2.16
CA SER A 195 -13.19 17.96 -3.33
C SER A 195 -14.52 18.56 -3.76
N TYR A 196 -15.57 17.73 -3.84
CA TYR A 196 -16.91 18.23 -4.19
C TYR A 196 -17.48 19.17 -3.13
N MET A 197 -17.22 18.92 -1.84
CA MET A 197 -17.62 19.84 -0.77
C MET A 197 -16.92 21.20 -0.87
N GLU A 198 -15.71 21.27 -1.43
CA GLU A 198 -15.02 22.54 -1.67
C GLU A 198 -15.56 23.25 -2.93
N GLU A 199 -15.84 22.49 -3.99
CA GLU A 199 -16.30 23.04 -5.28
C GLU A 199 -17.77 23.49 -5.29
N ILE A 200 -18.67 22.76 -4.62
CA ILE A 200 -20.12 23.05 -4.65
C ILE A 200 -20.45 24.48 -4.18
N PRO A 201 -19.95 24.96 -3.03
CA PRO A 201 -20.21 26.32 -2.59
C PRO A 201 -19.67 27.39 -3.55
N GLU A 202 -18.53 27.14 -4.20
CA GLU A 202 -17.95 28.05 -5.20
C GLU A 202 -18.84 28.15 -6.44
N LEU A 203 -19.29 27.01 -6.98
CA LEU A 203 -20.19 26.95 -8.12
C LEU A 203 -21.55 27.62 -7.81
N ILE A 204 -22.08 27.42 -6.59
CA ILE A 204 -23.30 28.09 -6.15
C ILE A 204 -23.08 29.61 -6.08
N ARG A 205 -21.94 30.07 -5.54
CA ARG A 205 -21.61 31.50 -5.49
C ARG A 205 -21.49 32.11 -6.89
N GLU A 206 -20.80 31.44 -7.79
CA GLU A 206 -20.61 31.88 -9.17
C GLU A 206 -21.96 32.00 -9.90
N THR A 207 -22.78 30.94 -9.82
CA THR A 207 -24.07 30.89 -10.51
C THR A 207 -25.13 31.81 -9.92
N GLN A 208 -25.19 31.96 -8.59
CA GLN A 208 -26.25 32.73 -7.94
C GLN A 208 -25.90 34.20 -7.70
N LYS A 209 -24.61 34.57 -7.69
CA LYS A 209 -24.18 35.94 -7.36
C LYS A 209 -23.32 36.57 -8.45
N GLU A 210 -22.27 35.90 -8.92
CA GLU A 210 -21.29 36.50 -9.84
C GLU A 210 -21.85 36.62 -11.26
N LEU A 211 -22.40 35.53 -11.81
CA LEU A 211 -23.01 35.54 -13.14
C LEU A 211 -24.19 36.53 -13.22
N PRO A 212 -25.18 36.54 -12.31
CA PRO A 212 -26.27 37.52 -12.36
C PRO A 212 -25.78 38.97 -12.23
N GLY A 213 -24.73 39.22 -11.44
CA GLY A 213 -24.08 40.52 -11.33
C GLY A 213 -23.47 40.95 -12.66
N GLN A 214 -22.66 40.09 -13.28
CA GLN A 214 -22.08 40.36 -14.60
C GLN A 214 -23.15 40.58 -15.68
N PHE A 215 -24.25 39.82 -15.66
CA PHE A 215 -25.39 40.03 -16.56
C PHE A 215 -26.06 41.39 -16.33
N GLN A 216 -26.19 41.83 -15.08
CA GLN A 216 -26.71 43.17 -14.77
C GLN A 216 -25.77 44.27 -15.24
N ASP A 217 -24.47 44.15 -14.97
CA ASP A 217 -23.45 45.12 -15.36
C ASP A 217 -23.37 45.27 -16.89
N LEU A 218 -23.40 44.15 -17.62
CA LEU A 218 -23.48 44.13 -19.09
C LEU A 218 -24.74 44.85 -19.58
N LYS A 219 -25.89 44.62 -18.93
CA LYS A 219 -27.15 45.27 -19.31
C LYS A 219 -27.13 46.77 -19.06
N TYR A 220 -26.53 47.22 -17.96
CA TYR A 220 -26.36 48.64 -17.66
C TYR A 220 -25.38 49.30 -18.64
N GLY A 221 -24.21 48.70 -18.86
CA GLY A 221 -23.23 49.21 -19.83
C GLY A 221 -23.79 49.32 -21.26
N CYS A 222 -24.58 48.34 -21.71
CA CYS A 222 -25.27 48.41 -23.00
C CYS A 222 -26.31 49.53 -23.05
N ARG A 223 -27.02 49.78 -21.95
CA ARG A 223 -27.99 50.88 -21.85
C ARG A 223 -27.29 52.23 -21.91
N ASP A 224 -26.19 52.39 -21.18
CA ASP A 224 -25.43 53.65 -21.13
C ASP A 224 -24.85 53.99 -22.51
N LEU A 225 -24.28 53.01 -23.22
CA LEU A 225 -23.78 53.19 -24.58
C LEU A 225 -24.89 53.56 -25.59
N LYS A 226 -26.11 53.00 -25.44
CA LYS A 226 -27.27 53.42 -26.24
C LYS A 226 -27.66 54.89 -25.96
N VAL A 227 -27.55 55.34 -24.70
CA VAL A 227 -27.85 56.74 -24.32
C VAL A 227 -26.79 57.70 -24.84
N GLU A 228 -25.53 57.28 -24.90
CA GLU A 228 -24.42 58.06 -25.49
C GLU A 228 -24.46 58.14 -27.02
N GLY A 229 -25.41 57.45 -27.68
CA GLY A 229 -25.66 57.57 -29.12
C GLY A 229 -24.97 56.52 -29.98
N TYR A 230 -24.41 55.45 -29.38
CA TYR A 230 -23.87 54.32 -30.12
C TYR A 230 -24.97 53.39 -30.62
N ASP A 231 -24.95 53.07 -31.92
CA ASP A 231 -25.90 52.12 -32.53
C ASP A 231 -25.45 50.67 -32.25
N LEU A 232 -26.20 49.99 -31.37
CA LEU A 232 -25.91 48.64 -30.91
C LEU A 232 -26.84 47.58 -31.54
N ASP A 233 -27.71 47.96 -32.48
CA ASP A 233 -28.70 47.04 -33.08
C ASP A 233 -28.05 45.92 -33.89
N HIS A 234 -26.88 46.16 -34.49
CA HIS A 234 -26.11 45.15 -35.23
C HIS A 234 -25.41 44.12 -34.35
N VAL A 235 -25.14 44.45 -33.07
CA VAL A 235 -24.39 43.59 -32.15
C VAL A 235 -25.30 42.55 -31.47
N LYS A 236 -26.63 42.69 -31.59
CA LYS A 236 -27.65 41.74 -31.08
C LYS A 236 -27.46 41.36 -29.60
N VAL A 237 -26.88 42.25 -28.80
CA VAL A 237 -26.46 41.98 -27.41
C VAL A 237 -27.61 41.48 -26.54
N ASP A 238 -28.80 42.07 -26.71
CA ASP A 238 -30.01 41.66 -26.00
C ASP A 238 -30.41 40.19 -26.27
N SER A 239 -30.26 39.71 -27.51
CA SER A 239 -30.58 38.33 -27.89
C SER A 239 -29.55 37.33 -27.36
N THR A 240 -28.27 37.71 -27.36
CA THR A 240 -27.18 36.89 -26.84
C THR A 240 -27.28 36.76 -25.32
N LEU A 241 -27.56 37.87 -24.61
CA LEU A 241 -27.82 37.87 -23.16
C LEU A 241 -29.04 37.02 -22.80
N GLN A 242 -30.14 37.09 -23.57
CA GLN A 242 -31.30 36.22 -23.36
C GLN A 242 -30.96 34.73 -23.57
N SER A 243 -30.19 34.41 -24.60
CA SER A 243 -29.79 33.01 -24.88
C SER A 243 -28.88 32.44 -23.80
N LEU A 244 -27.99 33.26 -23.23
CA LEU A 244 -27.09 32.87 -22.14
C LEU A 244 -27.83 32.73 -20.81
N LYS A 245 -28.79 33.62 -20.53
CA LYS A 245 -29.65 33.54 -19.34
C LYS A 245 -30.55 32.28 -19.33
N ASN A 246 -30.90 31.74 -20.50
CA ASN A 246 -31.68 30.51 -20.61
C ASN A 246 -30.81 29.22 -20.55
N ARG A 247 -29.48 29.35 -20.56
CA ARG A 247 -28.53 28.23 -20.48
C ARG A 247 -27.86 28.07 -19.12
N ALA A 248 -27.88 29.12 -18.30
CA ALA A 248 -27.51 29.10 -16.88
C ALA A 248 -28.73 28.68 -16.04
#